data_AF-A0A3E1ECI7-F1
#
_entry.id   AF-A0A3E1ECI7-F1
#
_cell.length_a   1.000
_cell.length_b   1.000
_cell.length_c   1.000
_cell.angle_alpha   90.00
_cell.angle_beta   90.00
_cell.angle_gamma   90.00
#
_symmetry.space_group_name_H-M   'P 1'
#
loop_
_entity.id
_entity.type
_entity.pdbx_description
1 polymer ?
#
loop_
_entity_poly.entity_id
_entity_poly.type
_entity_poly.pdbx_seq_one_letter_code
_entity_poly.pdbx_strand_id
1 'polypeptide(L)'
;MIGWFSDFFRLAGGLLYWNTRKSWFQLRRGRSPCPCQSPSDSGRALETQCEACLHWASAARFRRVCPLLVKTPQGWRCSANTADVRPFWGRAFGYYGGAGATLYLTAVLTLFIFLRVVGYPVNVFHVAWPPAWHRLGEARGWFFMEKARKAFAVNHTSEAILYLSNAYEFDPSNYTAGLTLAKTLQSGQPVLSNRLYERLLHEHPARREDTAQEWFRALLARGDFEPLSTLAHDEVLAAGPHSSVWMRALVFAARQSHRSDSLRALRDSPAPSAQIWRPLLETELLFFAGRTAEARALLTAADWSHVPPYGLYYQVSQLTELGEVYTALDLLGRNGAALDDETRVTLLLAAYARQGAHGPVQRLASQLLGQKLSLPVIKILSAQLIRYPDQIVLDQLHAHFRAEHIPFNTDTAGAVFSLLCAAGVNADWPKFSDLRALITGHSSSSSAFLSAVEAFFRGRSGATRITAFLPALPVPLEVNYALIARYPSPLPQSGPALSKPAQAGAPNGPSSPTVEVRLPQKS
;
A
#
# COMPACT_ATOMS: atom_id res chain seq x y z
N MET A 1 43.35 -6.47 45.58
CA MET A 1 42.21 -6.66 44.66
C MET A 1 42.06 -8.10 44.14
N ILE A 2 43.14 -8.82 43.79
CA ILE A 2 43.10 -10.20 43.24
C ILE A 2 42.42 -11.22 44.17
N GLY A 3 42.63 -11.15 45.49
CA GLY A 3 42.02 -12.08 46.45
C GLY A 3 40.49 -11.99 46.58
N TRP A 4 39.88 -10.85 46.23
CA TRP A 4 38.43 -10.67 46.29
C TRP A 4 37.71 -11.38 45.13
N PHE A 5 38.27 -11.31 43.91
CA PHE A 5 37.74 -12.02 42.74
C PHE A 5 37.87 -13.54 42.88
N SER A 6 39.01 -14.03 43.37
CA SER A 6 39.20 -15.46 43.67
C SER A 6 38.14 -15.98 44.65
N ASP A 7 37.84 -15.21 45.70
CA ASP A 7 36.84 -15.59 46.69
C ASP A 7 35.41 -15.51 46.17
N PHE A 8 35.12 -14.62 45.21
CA PHE A 8 33.82 -14.55 44.54
C PHE A 8 33.53 -15.81 43.70
N PHE A 9 34.49 -16.24 42.87
CA PHE A 9 34.35 -17.48 42.09
C PHE A 9 34.30 -18.73 42.99
N ARG A 10 35.07 -18.76 44.08
CA ARG A 10 34.99 -19.83 45.09
C ARG A 10 33.65 -19.86 45.82
N LEU A 11 33.00 -18.71 46.04
CA LEU A 11 31.64 -18.63 46.59
C LEU A 11 30.60 -19.17 45.63
N ALA A 12 30.64 -18.74 44.37
CA ALA A 12 29.74 -19.24 43.34
C ALA A 12 29.89 -20.76 43.16
N GLY A 13 31.11 -21.21 42.87
CA GLY A 13 31.42 -22.64 42.70
C GLY A 13 31.16 -23.44 43.96
N GLY A 14 31.50 -22.91 45.15
CA GLY A 14 31.28 -23.55 46.44
C GLY A 14 29.80 -23.75 46.78
N LEU A 15 28.94 -22.77 46.48
CA LEU A 15 27.49 -22.91 46.66
C LEU A 15 26.92 -24.04 45.81
N LEU A 16 27.34 -24.19 44.55
CA LEU A 16 26.86 -25.30 43.71
C LEU A 16 27.47 -26.63 44.17
N TYR A 17 28.79 -26.69 44.29
CA TYR A 17 29.53 -27.91 44.63
C TYR A 17 29.07 -28.54 45.94
N TRP A 18 29.02 -27.76 47.02
CA TRP A 18 28.68 -28.29 48.34
C TRP A 18 27.19 -28.64 48.48
N ASN A 19 26.30 -27.89 47.84
CA ASN A 19 24.87 -28.24 47.82
C ASN A 19 24.63 -29.54 47.05
N THR A 20 25.25 -29.72 45.88
CA THR A 20 25.15 -30.97 45.10
C THR A 20 25.70 -32.17 45.88
N ARG A 21 26.87 -32.04 46.51
CA ARG A 21 27.47 -33.10 47.34
C ARG A 21 26.60 -33.46 48.55
N LYS A 22 26.03 -32.48 49.24
CA LYS A 22 25.11 -32.71 50.38
C LYS A 22 23.76 -33.30 49.96
N SER A 23 23.21 -32.85 48.83
CA SER A 23 22.02 -33.48 48.22
C SER A 23 22.27 -34.94 47.90
N TRP A 24 23.45 -35.29 47.36
CA TRP A 24 23.81 -36.68 47.07
C TRP A 24 24.00 -37.54 48.32
N PHE A 25 24.62 -36.99 49.37
CA PHE A 25 24.73 -37.63 50.68
C PHE A 25 23.35 -37.93 51.30
N GLN A 26 22.43 -36.95 51.26
CA GLN A 26 21.06 -37.10 51.74
C GLN A 26 20.26 -38.12 50.90
N LEU A 27 20.40 -38.09 49.57
CA LEU A 27 19.80 -39.08 48.66
C LEU A 27 20.24 -40.51 48.99
N ARG A 28 21.51 -40.69 49.40
CA ARG A 28 22.08 -41.96 49.86
C ARG A 28 21.77 -42.30 51.32
N ARG A 29 20.90 -41.53 51.99
CA ARG A 29 20.51 -41.71 53.40
C ARG A 29 21.72 -41.81 54.35
N GLY A 30 22.77 -41.05 54.09
CA GLY A 30 23.97 -41.02 54.93
C GLY A 30 24.88 -42.25 54.84
N ARG A 31 24.66 -43.17 53.89
CA ARG A 31 25.50 -44.37 53.69
C ARG A 31 26.89 -44.09 53.12
N SER A 32 27.12 -42.89 52.59
CA SER A 32 28.44 -42.42 52.16
C SER A 32 29.02 -41.47 53.21
N PRO A 33 30.37 -41.33 53.32
CA PRO A 33 30.98 -40.35 54.21
C PRO A 33 30.37 -38.96 54.03
N CYS A 34 30.19 -38.25 55.15
CA CYS A 34 29.68 -36.88 55.12
C CYS A 34 30.64 -36.02 54.31
N PRO A 35 30.19 -35.32 53.25
CA PRO A 35 31.10 -34.67 52.32
C PRO A 35 31.85 -33.47 52.92
N CYS A 36 31.45 -32.95 54.07
CA CYS A 36 31.98 -31.70 54.63
C CYS A 36 32.47 -31.78 56.09
N GLN A 37 32.31 -32.93 56.75
CA GLN A 37 32.78 -33.17 58.12
C GLN A 37 33.99 -34.12 58.07
N SER A 38 34.93 -33.96 59.01
CA SER A 38 36.08 -34.88 59.10
C SER A 38 35.61 -36.31 59.40
N PRO A 39 36.03 -37.33 58.63
CA PRO A 39 35.69 -38.72 58.90
C PRO A 39 36.26 -39.26 60.22
N SER A 40 37.30 -38.62 60.77
CA SER A 40 37.95 -39.03 62.02
C SER A 40 37.26 -38.52 63.29
N ASP A 41 36.26 -37.65 63.15
CA ASP A 41 35.58 -36.98 64.26
C ASP A 41 34.29 -37.73 64.69
N SER A 42 33.75 -37.38 65.85
CA SER A 42 32.58 -38.05 66.46
C SER A 42 31.28 -37.95 65.67
N GLY A 43 31.21 -37.09 64.65
CA GLY A 43 29.99 -36.79 63.89
C GLY A 43 28.92 -36.00 64.68
N ARG A 44 29.20 -35.67 65.95
CA ARG A 44 28.30 -34.90 66.82
C ARG A 44 28.39 -33.41 66.56
N ALA A 45 27.24 -32.73 66.71
CA ALA A 45 27.14 -31.29 66.64
C ALA A 45 28.12 -30.61 67.63
N LEU A 46 28.71 -29.49 67.21
CA LEU A 46 29.68 -28.66 67.96
C LEU A 46 31.03 -29.31 68.27
N GLU A 47 31.18 -30.63 68.14
CA GLU A 47 32.44 -31.36 68.30
C GLU A 47 33.18 -31.56 66.95
N THR A 48 32.41 -31.81 65.89
CA THR A 48 32.95 -32.20 64.58
C THR A 48 33.48 -31.00 63.78
N GLN A 49 34.72 -31.11 63.28
CA GLN A 49 35.34 -30.12 62.41
C GLN A 49 34.71 -30.11 61.01
N CYS A 50 34.62 -28.94 60.40
CA CYS A 50 34.23 -28.80 59.01
C CYS A 50 35.47 -28.75 58.11
N GLU A 51 35.80 -29.84 57.41
CA GLU A 51 36.92 -29.87 56.46
C GLU A 51 36.71 -28.89 55.30
N ALA A 52 35.46 -28.74 54.87
CA ALA A 52 35.12 -27.85 53.76
C ALA A 52 35.52 -26.38 54.00
N CYS A 53 35.63 -25.92 55.26
CA CYS A 53 36.05 -24.56 55.57
C CYS A 53 37.59 -24.38 55.56
N LEU A 54 38.38 -25.46 55.59
CA LEU A 54 39.85 -25.40 55.59
C LEU A 54 40.41 -24.97 54.22
N HIS A 55 39.68 -25.25 53.14
CA HIS A 55 40.05 -24.84 51.78
C HIS A 55 39.77 -23.35 51.48
N TRP A 56 39.31 -22.59 52.47
CA TRP A 56 38.99 -21.17 52.35
C TRP A 56 40.01 -20.31 53.10
N ALA A 57 40.40 -19.16 52.51
CA ALA A 57 41.33 -18.22 53.13
C ALA A 57 40.80 -17.66 54.48
N SER A 58 39.48 -17.69 54.70
CA SER A 58 38.86 -17.39 55.97
C SER A 58 37.62 -18.27 56.16
N ALA A 59 37.62 -19.09 57.21
CA ALA A 59 36.48 -19.94 57.57
C ALA A 59 35.19 -19.12 57.84
N ALA A 60 35.31 -17.86 58.27
CA ALA A 60 34.18 -16.95 58.43
C ALA A 60 33.46 -16.65 57.10
N ARG A 61 34.18 -16.60 55.97
CA ARG A 61 33.60 -16.40 54.64
C ARG A 61 32.83 -17.64 54.17
N PHE A 62 33.30 -18.85 54.51
CA PHE A 62 32.60 -20.10 54.21
C PHE A 62 31.22 -20.19 54.89
N ARG A 63 30.99 -19.48 55.99
CA ARG A 63 29.68 -19.38 56.64
C ARG A 63 28.58 -18.83 55.72
N ARG A 64 28.95 -18.08 54.67
CA ARG A 64 28.01 -17.64 53.61
C ARG A 64 27.51 -18.82 52.78
N VAL A 65 28.38 -19.80 52.53
CA VAL A 65 28.06 -21.07 51.84
C VAL A 65 27.35 -22.06 52.76
N CYS A 66 27.82 -22.22 54.00
CA CYS A 66 27.27 -23.15 54.98
C CYS A 66 26.84 -22.43 56.29
N PRO A 67 25.53 -22.24 56.56
CA PRO A 67 25.06 -21.59 57.79
C PRO A 67 25.35 -22.38 59.08
N LEU A 68 25.57 -23.70 58.96
CA LEU A 68 25.81 -24.58 60.11
C LEU A 68 27.22 -24.43 60.70
N LEU A 69 28.07 -23.57 60.14
CA LEU A 69 29.39 -23.34 60.68
C LEU A 69 29.33 -22.34 61.84
N VAL A 70 29.75 -22.77 63.04
CA VAL A 70 29.74 -21.97 64.27
C VAL A 70 31.14 -21.89 64.86
N LYS A 71 31.51 -20.73 65.42
CA LYS A 71 32.78 -20.52 66.10
C LYS A 71 32.66 -20.99 67.56
N THR A 72 33.46 -21.96 67.95
CA THR A 72 33.58 -22.46 69.32
C THR A 72 34.96 -22.08 69.90
N PRO A 73 35.20 -22.21 71.21
CA PRO A 73 36.54 -22.00 71.79
C PRO A 73 37.62 -22.88 71.15
N GLN A 74 37.24 -24.04 70.62
CA GLN A 74 38.12 -25.03 69.98
C GLN A 74 38.22 -24.86 68.44
N GLY A 75 37.75 -23.74 67.90
CA GLY A 75 37.76 -23.45 66.46
C GLY A 75 36.39 -23.54 65.78
N TRP A 76 36.37 -23.60 64.45
CA TRP A 76 35.14 -23.66 63.65
C TRP A 76 34.61 -25.08 63.57
N ARG A 77 33.38 -25.29 64.08
CA ARG A 77 32.73 -26.61 64.18
C ARG A 77 31.38 -26.61 63.47
N CYS A 78 30.90 -27.79 63.07
CA CYS A 78 29.58 -27.96 62.49
C CYS A 78 28.52 -27.97 63.61
N SER A 79 27.47 -27.16 63.51
CA SER A 79 26.40 -27.08 64.51
C SER A 79 25.36 -28.19 64.42
N ALA A 80 25.50 -29.12 63.47
CA ALA A 80 24.56 -30.19 63.21
C ALA A 80 25.26 -31.54 63.31
N ASN A 81 24.53 -32.58 63.76
CA ASN A 81 25.02 -33.95 63.67
C ASN A 81 25.14 -34.37 62.22
N THR A 82 25.95 -35.39 61.94
CA THR A 82 26.12 -35.93 60.58
C THR A 82 24.79 -36.29 59.90
N ALA A 83 23.84 -36.85 60.63
CA ALA A 83 22.51 -37.18 60.11
C ALA A 83 21.71 -35.96 59.65
N ASP A 84 21.94 -34.81 60.29
CA ASP A 84 21.17 -33.57 60.10
C ASP A 84 21.80 -32.63 59.03
N VAL A 85 22.90 -33.04 58.39
CA VAL A 85 23.60 -32.24 57.37
C VAL A 85 22.78 -32.17 56.08
N ARG A 86 22.08 -31.05 55.87
CA ARG A 86 21.21 -30.80 54.70
C ARG A 86 21.80 -29.79 53.70
N PRO A 87 21.40 -29.83 52.41
CA PRO A 87 21.70 -28.77 51.45
C PRO A 87 20.91 -27.49 51.75
N PHE A 88 21.43 -26.36 51.26
CA PHE A 88 20.91 -25.00 51.40
C PHE A 88 20.61 -24.37 50.03
N TRP A 89 19.85 -25.08 49.20
CA TRP A 89 19.46 -24.59 47.87
C TRP A 89 18.75 -23.23 47.91
N GLY A 90 17.99 -22.92 48.96
CA GLY A 90 17.36 -21.61 49.12
C GLY A 90 18.36 -20.44 49.12
N ARG A 91 19.56 -20.61 49.69
CA ARG A 91 20.63 -19.59 49.63
C ARG A 91 21.26 -19.52 48.25
N ALA A 92 21.50 -20.67 47.61
CA ALA A 92 22.02 -20.69 46.25
C ALA A 92 21.05 -20.00 45.29
N PHE A 93 19.76 -20.33 45.33
CA PHE A 93 18.72 -19.65 44.56
C PHE A 93 18.60 -18.17 44.92
N GLY A 94 18.75 -17.79 46.20
CA GLY A 94 18.78 -16.38 46.59
C GLY A 94 19.94 -15.60 45.96
N TYR A 95 21.16 -16.15 45.97
CA TYR A 95 22.33 -15.49 45.37
C TYR A 95 22.28 -15.48 43.83
N TYR A 96 22.00 -16.62 43.20
CA TYR A 96 21.96 -16.73 41.74
C TYR A 96 20.73 -16.07 41.15
N GLY A 97 19.56 -16.27 41.76
CA GLY A 97 18.32 -15.60 41.36
C GLY A 97 18.39 -14.10 41.58
N GLY A 98 18.96 -13.65 42.70
CA GLY A 98 19.21 -12.22 42.96
C GLY A 98 20.16 -11.61 41.94
N ALA A 99 21.33 -12.22 41.71
CA ALA A 99 22.29 -11.75 40.71
C ALA A 99 21.69 -11.75 39.29
N GLY A 100 20.98 -12.80 38.91
CA GLY A 100 20.28 -12.90 37.63
C GLY A 100 19.21 -11.82 37.47
N ALA A 101 18.38 -11.60 38.49
CA ALA A 101 17.37 -10.56 38.50
C ALA A 101 17.98 -9.15 38.42
N THR A 102 19.09 -8.91 39.14
CA THR A 102 19.82 -7.64 39.05
C THR A 102 20.37 -7.42 37.64
N LEU A 103 21.07 -8.40 37.07
CA LEU A 103 21.61 -8.29 35.70
C LEU A 103 20.51 -8.06 34.67
N TYR A 104 19.40 -8.81 34.79
CA TYR A 104 18.24 -8.64 33.92
C TYR A 104 17.65 -7.23 34.03
N LEU A 105 17.41 -6.75 35.25
CA LEU A 105 16.84 -5.42 35.50
C LEU A 105 17.77 -4.31 35.03
N THR A 106 19.09 -4.44 35.23
CA THR A 106 20.07 -3.51 34.69
C THR A 106 20.00 -3.48 33.15
N ALA A 107 20.02 -4.64 32.48
CA ALA A 107 19.94 -4.71 31.02
C ALA A 107 18.64 -4.07 30.47
N VAL A 108 17.50 -4.40 31.08
CA VAL A 108 16.19 -3.83 30.72
C VAL A 108 16.18 -2.31 30.89
N LEU A 109 16.66 -1.80 32.03
CA LEU A 109 16.72 -0.35 32.28
C LEU A 109 17.67 0.36 31.32
N THR A 110 18.86 -0.19 31.08
CA THR A 110 19.83 0.38 30.12
C THR A 110 19.23 0.45 28.72
N LEU A 111 18.60 -0.63 28.25
CA LEU A 111 17.95 -0.66 26.93
C LEU A 111 16.75 0.30 26.86
N PHE A 112 15.92 0.35 27.91
CA PHE A 112 14.79 1.28 27.99
C PHE A 112 15.25 2.74 27.93
N ILE A 113 16.25 3.12 28.71
CA ILE A 113 16.83 4.46 28.71
C ILE A 113 17.36 4.80 27.32
N PHE A 114 18.14 3.89 26.71
CA PHE A 114 18.66 4.07 25.36
C PHE A 114 17.54 4.32 24.34
N LEU A 115 16.50 3.49 24.32
CA LEU A 115 15.36 3.64 23.39
C LEU A 115 14.60 4.95 23.63
N ARG A 116 14.44 5.38 24.89
CA ARG A 116 13.80 6.65 25.23
C ARG A 116 14.63 7.87 24.83
N VAL A 117 15.96 7.80 24.97
CA VAL A 117 16.88 8.87 24.54
C VAL A 117 16.82 9.08 23.02
N VAL A 118 16.69 8.01 22.24
CA VAL A 118 16.49 8.09 20.78
C VAL A 118 15.12 8.70 20.41
N GLY A 119 14.16 8.67 21.33
CA GLY A 119 12.82 9.24 21.16
C GLY A 119 11.72 8.23 20.85
N TYR A 120 11.96 6.93 21.03
CA TYR A 120 10.91 5.92 20.84
C TYR A 120 9.87 5.98 21.99
N PRO A 121 8.56 5.98 21.69
CA PRO A 121 7.49 6.04 22.71
C PRO A 121 7.27 4.67 23.38
N VAL A 122 8.29 4.12 24.05
CA VAL A 122 8.24 2.80 24.69
C VAL A 122 7.91 2.89 26.18
N ASN A 123 7.22 1.87 26.70
CA ASN A 123 7.06 1.65 28.15
C ASN A 123 8.10 0.62 28.63
N VAL A 124 8.55 0.71 29.89
CA VAL A 124 9.52 -0.23 30.46
C VAL A 124 9.02 -1.67 30.38
N PHE A 125 7.70 -1.87 30.51
CA PHE A 125 7.06 -3.17 30.34
C PHE A 125 7.22 -3.76 28.94
N HIS A 126 7.27 -2.93 27.89
CA HIS A 126 7.49 -3.41 26.52
C HIS A 126 8.91 -3.95 26.32
N VAL A 127 9.88 -3.46 27.08
CA VAL A 127 11.27 -3.94 27.04
C VAL A 127 11.46 -5.15 27.96
N ALA A 128 10.87 -5.08 29.15
CA ALA A 128 11.03 -6.06 30.22
C ALA A 128 10.25 -7.38 30.03
N TRP A 129 9.38 -7.47 29.02
CA TRP A 129 8.49 -8.62 28.87
C TRP A 129 8.48 -9.14 27.42
N PRO A 130 9.05 -10.33 27.16
CA PRO A 130 9.17 -10.86 25.79
C PRO A 130 7.84 -10.95 25.01
N PRO A 131 6.72 -11.37 25.60
CA PRO A 131 5.43 -11.36 24.90
C PRO A 131 4.97 -9.97 24.44
N ALA A 132 5.46 -8.87 25.03
CA ALA A 132 5.12 -7.51 24.64
C ALA A 132 6.08 -6.91 23.60
N TRP A 133 7.10 -7.64 23.13
CA TRP A 133 8.10 -7.12 22.19
C TRP A 133 7.54 -6.70 20.83
N HIS A 134 6.39 -7.25 20.40
CA HIS A 134 5.70 -6.79 19.19
C HIS A 134 5.41 -5.27 19.24
N ARG A 135 5.11 -4.72 20.42
CA ARG A 135 4.85 -3.29 20.63
C ARG A 135 6.09 -2.40 20.45
N LEU A 136 7.30 -2.99 20.52
CA LEU A 136 8.52 -2.25 20.18
C LEU A 136 8.59 -1.99 18.67
N GLY A 137 8.08 -2.91 17.84
CA GLY A 137 7.91 -2.70 16.40
C GLY A 137 6.96 -1.54 16.12
N GLU A 138 5.77 -1.58 16.72
CA GLU A 138 4.76 -0.50 16.62
C GLU A 138 5.32 0.86 17.05
N ALA A 139 6.04 0.93 18.18
CA ALA A 139 6.64 2.17 18.67
C ALA A 139 7.71 2.73 17.73
N ARG A 140 8.51 1.87 17.10
CA ARG A 140 9.48 2.27 16.07
C ARG A 140 8.77 2.73 14.80
N GLY A 141 7.73 2.01 14.37
CA GLY A 141 6.88 2.37 13.24
C GLY A 141 6.31 3.78 13.39
N TRP A 142 5.74 4.08 14.56
CA TRP A 142 5.21 5.41 14.88
C TRP A 142 6.27 6.51 14.81
N PHE A 143 7.46 6.28 15.39
CA PHE A 143 8.56 7.23 15.35
C PHE A 143 8.98 7.58 13.92
N PHE A 144 9.13 6.57 13.05
CA PHE A 144 9.49 6.81 11.66
C PHE A 144 8.36 7.47 10.86
N MET A 145 7.10 7.15 11.17
CA MET A 145 5.97 7.81 10.54
C MET A 145 5.92 9.32 10.87
N GLU A 146 6.22 9.70 12.11
CA GLU A 146 6.31 11.11 12.50
C GLU A 146 7.50 11.81 11.84
N LYS A 147 8.65 11.13 11.69
CA LYS A 147 9.78 11.66 10.89
C LYS A 147 9.42 11.83 9.42
N ALA A 148 8.67 10.90 8.83
CA ALA A 148 8.20 11.02 7.45
C ALA A 148 7.31 12.24 7.27
N ARG A 149 6.35 12.49 8.17
CA ARG A 149 5.49 13.68 8.14
C ARG A 149 6.31 14.97 8.18
N LYS A 150 7.31 15.05 9.07
CA LYS A 150 8.21 16.20 9.15
C LYS A 150 9.02 16.40 7.87
N ALA A 151 9.54 15.31 7.29
CA ALA A 151 10.26 15.36 6.03
C ALA A 151 9.37 15.84 4.87
N PHE A 152 8.11 15.38 4.78
CA PHE A 152 7.15 15.90 3.81
C PHE A 152 6.85 17.39 4.01
N ALA A 153 6.71 17.85 5.25
CA ALA A 153 6.46 19.27 5.53
C ALA A 153 7.61 20.19 5.07
N VAL A 154 8.84 19.67 5.00
CA VAL A 154 10.03 20.39 4.51
C VAL A 154 10.32 20.07 3.02
N ASN A 155 9.41 19.38 2.32
CA ASN A 155 9.56 18.94 0.92
C ASN A 155 10.76 17.99 0.66
N HIS A 156 11.25 17.27 1.67
CA HIS A 156 12.28 16.24 1.52
C HIS A 156 11.65 14.88 1.18
N THR A 157 11.13 14.75 -0.04
CA THR A 157 10.34 13.57 -0.46
C THR A 157 11.12 12.25 -0.40
N SER A 158 12.40 12.24 -0.77
CA SER A 158 13.23 11.03 -0.73
C SER A 158 13.45 10.50 0.68
N GLU A 159 13.76 11.39 1.63
CA GLU A 159 13.89 11.06 3.06
C GLU A 159 12.56 10.58 3.63
N ALA A 160 11.46 11.24 3.26
CA ALA A 160 10.13 10.86 3.70
C ALA A 160 9.74 9.44 3.23
N ILE A 161 10.06 9.08 1.98
CA ILE A 161 9.85 7.72 1.45
C ILE A 161 10.67 6.70 2.24
N LEU A 162 11.95 6.99 2.53
CA LEU A 162 12.79 6.10 3.33
C LEU A 162 12.20 5.88 4.73
N TYR A 163 11.75 6.94 5.38
CA TYR A 163 11.11 6.85 6.70
C TYR A 163 9.78 6.08 6.65
N LEU A 164 8.95 6.29 5.63
CA LEU A 164 7.72 5.50 5.46
C LEU A 164 8.00 4.01 5.22
N SER A 165 9.02 3.69 4.40
CA SER A 165 9.43 2.31 4.17
C SER A 165 9.84 1.63 5.48
N ASN A 166 10.70 2.29 6.27
CA ASN A 166 11.10 1.79 7.58
C ASN A 166 9.91 1.67 8.53
N ALA A 167 9.00 2.65 8.53
CA ALA A 167 7.81 2.63 9.38
C ALA A 167 6.94 1.40 9.12
N TYR A 168 6.70 1.08 7.83
CA TYR A 168 5.89 -0.06 7.43
C TYR A 168 6.63 -1.40 7.60
N GLU A 169 7.96 -1.43 7.45
CA GLU A 169 8.76 -2.63 7.72
C GLU A 169 8.77 -3.01 9.21
N PHE A 170 8.84 -2.02 10.11
CA PHE A 170 8.78 -2.27 11.56
C PHE A 170 7.38 -2.57 12.08
N ASP A 171 6.34 -2.07 11.39
CA ASP A 171 4.95 -2.30 11.74
C ASP A 171 4.08 -2.51 10.47
N PRO A 172 4.07 -3.76 9.93
CA PRO A 172 3.21 -4.10 8.78
C PRO A 172 1.71 -3.97 9.08
N SER A 173 1.33 -3.96 10.36
CA SER A 173 -0.07 -3.76 10.76
C SER A 173 -0.54 -2.31 10.58
N ASN A 174 0.40 -1.37 10.38
CA ASN A 174 0.07 0.03 10.15
C ASN A 174 -0.39 0.29 8.71
N TYR A 175 -1.67 0.09 8.46
CA TYR A 175 -2.33 0.36 7.18
C TYR A 175 -2.04 1.77 6.64
N THR A 176 -2.04 2.79 7.50
CA THR A 176 -1.86 4.18 7.07
C THR A 176 -0.46 4.44 6.53
N ALA A 177 0.57 3.85 7.14
CA ALA A 177 1.94 3.96 6.67
C ALA A 177 2.10 3.27 5.30
N GLY A 178 1.59 2.05 5.18
CA GLY A 178 1.64 1.29 3.92
C GLY A 178 0.88 1.97 2.79
N LEU A 179 -0.34 2.46 3.03
CA LEU A 179 -1.14 3.18 2.02
C LEU A 179 -0.47 4.48 1.60
N THR A 180 0.06 5.25 2.55
CA THR A 180 0.76 6.50 2.24
C THR A 180 2.01 6.22 1.40
N LEU A 181 2.78 5.19 1.75
CA LEU A 181 3.94 4.76 0.97
C LEU A 181 3.56 4.35 -0.45
N ALA A 182 2.50 3.55 -0.61
CA ALA A 182 2.00 3.12 -1.91
C ALA A 182 1.59 4.31 -2.80
N LYS A 183 0.90 5.31 -2.21
CA LYS A 183 0.50 6.55 -2.90
C LYS A 183 1.72 7.38 -3.30
N THR A 184 2.68 7.59 -2.40
CA THR A 184 3.87 8.40 -2.70
C THR A 184 4.74 7.77 -3.79
N LEU A 185 4.85 6.43 -3.82
CA LEU A 185 5.60 5.71 -4.84
C LEU A 185 4.90 5.65 -6.20
N GLN A 186 3.63 6.06 -6.30
CA GLN A 186 2.82 5.88 -7.50
C GLN A 186 3.41 6.55 -8.75
N SER A 187 4.02 7.74 -8.59
CA SER A 187 4.58 8.52 -9.70
C SER A 187 6.00 8.09 -10.08
N GLY A 188 6.85 7.76 -9.09
CA GLY A 188 8.26 7.43 -9.31
C GLY A 188 8.56 5.94 -9.48
N GLN A 189 7.81 5.06 -8.81
CA GLN A 189 8.07 3.62 -8.74
C GLN A 189 6.75 2.82 -8.81
N PRO A 190 6.05 2.85 -9.95
CA PRO A 190 4.68 2.31 -10.07
C PRO A 190 4.58 0.81 -9.80
N VAL A 191 5.63 0.03 -10.14
CA VAL A 191 5.67 -1.42 -9.90
C VAL A 191 5.72 -1.74 -8.40
N LEU A 192 6.52 -1.00 -7.63
CA LEU A 192 6.58 -1.18 -6.17
C LEU A 192 5.27 -0.72 -5.51
N SER A 193 4.71 0.39 -5.98
CA SER A 193 3.39 0.88 -5.54
C SER A 193 2.32 -0.20 -5.73
N ASN A 194 2.26 -0.85 -6.91
CA ASN A 194 1.30 -1.94 -7.17
C ASN A 194 1.48 -3.13 -6.22
N ARG A 195 2.72 -3.58 -6.00
CA ARG A 195 3.01 -4.67 -5.05
C ARG A 195 2.61 -4.33 -3.62
N LEU A 196 2.76 -3.06 -3.21
CA LEU A 196 2.30 -2.60 -1.91
C LEU A 196 0.78 -2.60 -1.81
N TYR A 197 0.06 -2.17 -2.84
CA TYR A 197 -1.40 -2.27 -2.86
C TYR A 197 -1.89 -3.72 -2.80
N GLU A 198 -1.28 -4.64 -3.57
CA GLU A 198 -1.57 -6.08 -3.51
C GLU A 198 -1.35 -6.63 -2.10
N ARG A 199 -0.23 -6.28 -1.48
CA ARG A 199 0.07 -6.67 -0.10
C ARG A 199 -0.96 -6.11 0.89
N LEU A 200 -1.33 -4.83 0.76
CA LEU A 200 -2.33 -4.20 1.63
C LEU A 200 -3.70 -4.89 1.51
N LEU A 201 -4.11 -5.27 0.30
CA LEU A 201 -5.36 -6.02 0.09
C LEU A 201 -5.35 -7.39 0.79
N HIS A 202 -4.17 -8.01 0.89
CA HIS A 202 -4.00 -9.32 1.56
C HIS A 202 -3.89 -9.18 3.09
N GLU A 203 -3.08 -8.25 3.58
CA GLU A 203 -2.79 -8.07 5.01
C GLU A 203 -3.93 -7.36 5.76
N HIS A 204 -4.70 -6.50 5.07
CA HIS A 204 -5.75 -5.68 5.66
C HIS A 204 -7.12 -5.94 5.01
N PRO A 205 -7.70 -7.15 5.11
CA PRO A 205 -8.94 -7.50 4.42
C PRO A 205 -10.13 -6.64 4.87
N ALA A 206 -10.13 -6.14 6.10
CA ALA A 206 -11.14 -5.21 6.60
C ALA A 206 -11.13 -3.84 5.91
N ARG A 207 -10.02 -3.47 5.25
CA ARG A 207 -9.83 -2.23 4.47
C ARG A 207 -9.72 -2.51 2.97
N ARG A 208 -10.13 -3.70 2.53
CA ARG A 208 -9.99 -4.14 1.14
C ARG A 208 -10.64 -3.16 0.17
N GLU A 209 -11.86 -2.74 0.46
CA GLU A 209 -12.62 -1.83 -0.42
C GLU A 209 -11.95 -0.46 -0.57
N ASP A 210 -11.58 0.17 0.55
CA ASP A 210 -10.85 1.45 0.58
C ASP A 210 -9.55 1.35 -0.24
N THR A 211 -8.81 0.26 -0.04
CA THR A 211 -7.53 0.00 -0.72
C THR A 211 -7.74 -0.20 -2.22
N ALA A 212 -8.73 -1.00 -2.61
CA ALA A 212 -9.05 -1.28 -4.00
C ALA A 212 -9.47 0.00 -4.73
N GLN A 213 -10.32 0.84 -4.13
CA GLN A 213 -10.74 2.11 -4.73
C GLN A 213 -9.56 3.07 -4.95
N GLU A 214 -8.64 3.18 -3.98
CA GLU A 214 -7.45 4.02 -4.12
C GLU A 214 -6.49 3.47 -5.18
N TRP A 215 -6.28 2.16 -5.21
CA TRP A 215 -5.44 1.52 -6.23
C TRP A 215 -6.05 1.65 -7.62
N PHE A 216 -7.37 1.49 -7.74
CA PHE A 216 -8.11 1.70 -8.97
C PHE A 216 -7.94 3.12 -9.53
N ARG A 217 -8.11 4.15 -8.69
CA ARG A 217 -7.86 5.55 -9.09
C ARG A 217 -6.43 5.75 -9.58
N ALA A 218 -5.48 5.12 -8.89
CA ALA A 218 -4.08 5.21 -9.23
C ALA A 218 -3.75 4.55 -10.60
N LEU A 219 -4.24 3.34 -10.82
CA LEU A 219 -4.08 2.59 -12.06
C LEU A 219 -4.75 3.29 -13.25
N LEU A 220 -5.97 3.78 -13.06
CA LEU A 220 -6.71 4.50 -14.10
C LEU A 220 -5.97 5.78 -14.52
N ALA A 221 -5.50 6.57 -13.57
CA ALA A 221 -4.75 7.80 -13.86
C ALA A 221 -3.47 7.51 -14.65
N ARG A 222 -2.76 6.41 -14.36
CA ARG A 222 -1.56 6.01 -15.11
C ARG A 222 -1.87 5.33 -16.45
N GLY A 223 -3.10 4.86 -16.66
CA GLY A 223 -3.47 4.04 -17.82
C GLY A 223 -2.94 2.61 -17.76
N ASP A 224 -2.68 2.10 -16.56
CA ASP A 224 -2.23 0.71 -16.35
C ASP A 224 -3.43 -0.24 -16.39
N PHE A 225 -3.95 -0.50 -17.59
CA PHE A 225 -5.22 -1.23 -17.77
C PHE A 225 -5.15 -2.73 -17.47
N GLU A 226 -3.97 -3.35 -17.58
CA GLU A 226 -3.80 -4.79 -17.31
C GLU A 226 -3.97 -5.11 -15.82
N PRO A 227 -3.22 -4.49 -14.88
CA PRO A 227 -3.51 -4.64 -13.45
C PRO A 227 -4.91 -4.16 -13.06
N LEU A 228 -5.45 -3.12 -13.72
CA LEU A 228 -6.82 -2.65 -13.48
C LEU A 228 -7.85 -3.71 -13.83
N SER A 229 -7.64 -4.43 -14.94
CA SER A 229 -8.52 -5.52 -15.37
C SER A 229 -8.51 -6.66 -14.37
N THR A 230 -7.34 -7.06 -13.86
CA THR A 230 -7.22 -8.10 -12.83
C THR A 230 -7.90 -7.68 -11.53
N LEU A 231 -7.62 -6.47 -11.04
CA LEU A 231 -8.25 -5.93 -9.83
C LEU A 231 -9.78 -5.90 -9.97
N ALA A 232 -10.29 -5.37 -11.09
CA ALA A 232 -11.72 -5.26 -11.33
C ALA A 232 -12.41 -6.64 -11.48
N HIS A 233 -11.74 -7.61 -12.10
CA HIS A 233 -12.21 -8.99 -12.18
C HIS A 233 -12.41 -9.59 -10.77
N ASP A 234 -11.40 -9.48 -9.92
CA ASP A 234 -11.41 -10.06 -8.58
C ASP A 234 -12.47 -9.39 -7.69
N GLU A 235 -12.62 -8.07 -7.80
CA GLU A 235 -13.63 -7.31 -7.04
C GLU A 235 -15.07 -7.58 -7.52
N VAL A 236 -15.30 -7.89 -8.81
CA VAL A 236 -16.62 -8.35 -9.27
C VAL A 236 -16.93 -9.72 -8.68
N LEU A 237 -15.96 -10.65 -8.67
CA LEU A 237 -16.15 -11.99 -8.10
C LEU A 237 -16.43 -11.95 -6.60
N ALA A 238 -15.78 -11.03 -5.87
CA ALA A 238 -16.01 -10.80 -4.44
C ALA A 238 -17.44 -10.36 -4.11
N ALA A 239 -18.25 -9.96 -5.11
CA ALA A 239 -19.67 -9.66 -4.99
C ALA A 239 -20.01 -8.52 -3.99
N GLY A 240 -19.12 -7.52 -3.88
CA GLY A 240 -19.34 -6.35 -3.02
C GLY A 240 -20.47 -5.42 -3.50
N PRO A 241 -20.87 -4.44 -2.66
CA PRO A 241 -21.93 -3.47 -2.99
C PRO A 241 -21.61 -2.61 -4.23
N HIS A 242 -20.34 -2.50 -4.59
CA HIS A 242 -19.86 -1.72 -5.74
C HIS A 242 -19.54 -2.56 -6.98
N SER A 243 -20.08 -3.79 -7.09
CA SER A 243 -19.88 -4.68 -8.25
C SER A 243 -20.15 -4.01 -9.60
N SER A 244 -21.16 -3.13 -9.68
CA SER A 244 -21.45 -2.29 -10.85
C SER A 244 -20.30 -1.39 -11.28
N VAL A 245 -19.59 -0.78 -10.32
CA VAL A 245 -18.45 0.11 -10.59
C VAL A 245 -17.26 -0.71 -11.09
N TRP A 246 -17.03 -1.88 -10.49
CA TRP A 246 -15.96 -2.79 -10.89
C TRP A 246 -16.20 -3.40 -12.26
N MET A 247 -17.43 -3.78 -12.58
CA MET A 247 -17.79 -4.25 -13.92
C MET A 247 -17.55 -3.16 -14.97
N ARG A 248 -17.90 -1.90 -14.66
CA ARG A 248 -17.59 -0.75 -15.53
C ARG A 248 -16.09 -0.58 -15.75
N ALA A 249 -15.31 -0.64 -14.69
CA ALA A 249 -13.86 -0.55 -14.76
C ALA A 249 -13.26 -1.69 -15.60
N LEU A 250 -13.77 -2.92 -15.44
CA LEU A 250 -13.34 -4.10 -16.17
C LEU A 250 -13.59 -3.95 -17.68
N VAL A 251 -14.82 -3.60 -18.08
CA VAL A 251 -15.17 -3.36 -19.48
C VAL A 251 -14.31 -2.24 -20.06
N PHE A 252 -14.14 -1.14 -19.32
CA PHE A 252 -13.33 -0.03 -19.78
C PHE A 252 -11.86 -0.42 -20.00
N ALA A 253 -11.22 -1.10 -19.03
CA ALA A 253 -9.84 -1.58 -19.18
C ALA A 253 -9.70 -2.58 -20.32
N ALA A 254 -10.64 -3.51 -20.48
CA ALA A 254 -10.63 -4.46 -21.58
C ALA A 254 -10.61 -3.73 -22.93
N ARG A 255 -11.50 -2.74 -23.12
CA ARG A 255 -11.56 -1.94 -24.36
C ARG A 255 -10.27 -1.18 -24.62
N GLN A 256 -9.69 -0.53 -23.60
CA GLN A 256 -8.47 0.26 -23.76
C GLN A 256 -7.22 -0.59 -24.01
N SER A 257 -7.15 -1.79 -23.43
CA SER A 257 -6.04 -2.73 -23.63
C SER A 257 -6.21 -3.65 -24.84
N HIS A 258 -7.40 -3.66 -25.45
CA HIS A 258 -7.83 -4.62 -26.46
C HIS A 258 -7.66 -6.10 -26.04
N ARG A 259 -7.71 -6.39 -24.74
CA ARG A 259 -7.63 -7.74 -24.19
C ARG A 259 -8.96 -8.14 -23.55
N SER A 260 -9.38 -9.37 -23.79
CA SER A 260 -10.66 -9.90 -23.30
C SER A 260 -10.50 -11.09 -22.34
N ASP A 261 -9.27 -11.41 -21.92
CA ASP A 261 -8.99 -12.60 -21.11
C ASP A 261 -9.72 -12.59 -19.78
N SER A 262 -9.70 -11.47 -19.05
CA SER A 262 -10.45 -11.30 -17.80
C SER A 262 -11.97 -11.35 -18.01
N LEU A 263 -12.48 -10.87 -19.14
CA LEU A 263 -13.92 -10.96 -19.46
C LEU A 263 -14.34 -12.41 -19.75
N ARG A 264 -13.51 -13.17 -20.47
CA ARG A 264 -13.74 -14.60 -20.75
C ARG A 264 -13.65 -15.42 -19.46
N ALA A 265 -12.62 -15.18 -18.64
CA ALA A 265 -12.45 -15.84 -17.36
C ALA A 265 -13.67 -15.60 -16.45
N LEU A 266 -14.19 -14.37 -16.42
CA LEU A 266 -15.40 -14.05 -15.66
C LEU A 266 -16.65 -14.74 -16.23
N ARG A 267 -16.84 -14.75 -17.55
CA ARG A 267 -17.97 -15.43 -18.22
C ARG A 267 -17.98 -16.93 -17.93
N ASP A 268 -16.80 -17.54 -17.93
CA ASP A 268 -16.60 -18.98 -17.74
C ASP A 268 -16.61 -19.38 -16.25
N SER A 269 -16.61 -18.40 -15.34
CA SER A 269 -16.67 -18.65 -13.90
C SER A 269 -18.04 -19.20 -13.48
N PRO A 270 -18.08 -20.28 -12.68
CA PRO A 270 -19.33 -20.82 -12.15
C PRO A 270 -19.93 -19.96 -11.02
N ALA A 271 -19.18 -18.98 -10.50
CA ALA A 271 -19.60 -18.17 -9.35
C ALA A 271 -20.92 -17.43 -9.62
N PRO A 272 -21.91 -17.47 -8.70
CA PRO A 272 -23.20 -16.78 -8.88
C PRO A 272 -23.07 -15.29 -9.20
N SER A 273 -22.07 -14.62 -8.60
CA SER A 273 -21.77 -13.21 -8.85
C SER A 273 -21.38 -12.92 -10.30
N ALA A 274 -20.72 -13.88 -10.98
CA ALA A 274 -20.38 -13.77 -12.39
C ALA A 274 -21.58 -14.02 -13.31
N GLN A 275 -22.49 -14.94 -12.92
CA GLN A 275 -23.62 -15.35 -13.75
C GLN A 275 -24.58 -14.19 -14.04
N ILE A 276 -24.76 -13.29 -13.06
CA ILE A 276 -25.59 -12.09 -13.17
C ILE A 276 -25.14 -11.17 -14.31
N TRP A 277 -23.85 -11.19 -14.67
CA TRP A 277 -23.27 -10.32 -15.70
C TRP A 277 -23.17 -10.99 -17.08
N ARG A 278 -23.64 -12.23 -17.25
CA ARG A 278 -23.50 -12.97 -18.53
C ARG A 278 -23.97 -12.19 -19.76
N PRO A 279 -25.17 -11.57 -19.78
CA PRO A 279 -25.63 -10.84 -20.97
C PRO A 279 -24.65 -9.73 -21.39
N LEU A 280 -24.09 -9.02 -20.40
CA LEU A 280 -23.09 -7.97 -20.62
C LEU A 280 -21.78 -8.54 -21.15
N LEU A 281 -21.26 -9.60 -20.52
CA LEU A 281 -19.99 -10.21 -20.92
C LEU A 281 -20.07 -10.83 -22.32
N GLU A 282 -21.17 -11.49 -22.65
CA GLU A 282 -21.40 -12.04 -23.99
C GLU A 282 -21.48 -10.94 -25.05
N THR A 283 -22.21 -9.86 -24.78
CA THR A 283 -22.29 -8.70 -25.68
C THR A 283 -20.91 -8.11 -25.94
N GLU A 284 -20.12 -7.89 -24.88
CA GLU A 284 -18.79 -7.30 -25.00
C GLU A 284 -17.85 -8.20 -25.80
N LEU A 285 -17.87 -9.52 -25.54
CA LEU A 285 -17.05 -10.48 -26.28
C LEU A 285 -17.43 -10.57 -27.76
N LEU A 286 -18.71 -10.37 -28.11
CA LEU A 286 -19.15 -10.25 -29.51
C LEU A 286 -18.60 -8.98 -30.18
N PHE A 287 -18.57 -7.84 -29.47
CA PHE A 287 -17.91 -6.63 -29.98
C PHE A 287 -16.41 -6.84 -30.20
N PHE A 288 -15.72 -7.52 -29.27
CA PHE A 288 -14.32 -7.90 -29.45
C PHE A 288 -14.08 -8.80 -30.65
N ALA A 289 -15.03 -9.67 -30.98
CA ALA A 289 -14.98 -10.54 -32.15
C ALA A 289 -15.39 -9.85 -33.46
N GLY A 290 -15.77 -8.56 -33.43
CA GLY A 290 -16.28 -7.83 -34.59
C GLY A 290 -17.69 -8.25 -35.04
N ARG A 291 -18.42 -9.03 -34.23
CA ARG A 291 -19.76 -9.55 -34.52
C ARG A 291 -20.86 -8.58 -34.10
N THR A 292 -20.77 -7.34 -34.60
CA THR A 292 -21.61 -6.21 -34.17
C THR A 292 -23.11 -6.45 -34.35
N ALA A 293 -23.52 -7.16 -35.41
CA ALA A 293 -24.94 -7.46 -35.66
C ALA A 293 -25.54 -8.37 -34.57
N GLU A 294 -24.77 -9.35 -34.10
CA GLU A 294 -25.20 -10.27 -33.05
C GLU A 294 -25.19 -9.59 -31.67
N ALA A 295 -24.17 -8.78 -31.40
CA ALA A 295 -24.14 -7.94 -30.20
C ALA A 295 -25.37 -7.02 -30.13
N ARG A 296 -25.75 -6.41 -31.27
CA ARG A 296 -26.97 -5.60 -31.38
C ARG A 296 -28.24 -6.41 -31.06
N ALA A 297 -28.36 -7.62 -31.60
CA ALA A 297 -29.50 -8.49 -31.33
C ALA A 297 -29.60 -8.85 -29.83
N LEU A 298 -28.47 -9.12 -29.17
CA LEU A 298 -28.45 -9.43 -27.74
C LEU A 298 -28.84 -8.21 -26.89
N LEU A 299 -28.37 -7.02 -27.27
CA LEU A 299 -28.74 -5.77 -26.61
C LEU A 299 -30.25 -5.48 -26.65
N THR A 300 -30.99 -5.96 -27.65
CA THR A 300 -32.43 -5.69 -27.77
C THR A 300 -33.31 -6.86 -27.32
N ALA A 301 -32.87 -8.09 -27.50
CA ALA A 301 -33.69 -9.29 -27.29
C ALA A 301 -33.45 -10.01 -25.96
N ALA A 302 -32.28 -9.86 -25.33
CA ALA A 302 -31.98 -10.55 -24.08
C ALA A 302 -32.76 -9.95 -22.89
N ASP A 303 -33.01 -10.76 -21.88
CA ASP A 303 -33.54 -10.27 -20.61
C ASP A 303 -32.42 -9.68 -19.75
N TRP A 304 -32.45 -8.36 -19.56
CA TRP A 304 -31.48 -7.61 -18.74
C TRP A 304 -32.02 -7.28 -17.34
N SER A 305 -33.23 -7.71 -16.99
CA SER A 305 -33.91 -7.32 -15.75
C SER A 305 -33.18 -7.75 -14.47
N HIS A 306 -32.38 -8.82 -14.55
CA HIS A 306 -31.60 -9.35 -13.44
C HIS A 306 -30.21 -8.72 -13.31
N VAL A 307 -29.76 -7.94 -14.31
CA VAL A 307 -28.45 -7.29 -14.29
C VAL A 307 -28.53 -6.04 -13.40
N PRO A 308 -27.54 -5.78 -12.51
CA PRO A 308 -27.53 -4.59 -11.67
C PRO A 308 -27.57 -3.29 -12.50
N PRO A 309 -27.83 -2.12 -11.88
CA PRO A 309 -28.09 -0.86 -12.60
C PRO A 309 -27.05 -0.48 -13.68
N TYR A 310 -25.79 -0.89 -13.53
CA TYR A 310 -24.78 -0.69 -14.57
C TYR A 310 -25.11 -1.40 -15.89
N GLY A 311 -25.82 -2.53 -15.87
CA GLY A 311 -26.31 -3.22 -17.07
C GLY A 311 -27.18 -2.32 -17.95
N LEU A 312 -28.11 -1.58 -17.35
CA LEU A 312 -28.96 -0.62 -18.06
C LEU A 312 -28.12 0.54 -18.62
N TYR A 313 -27.18 1.08 -17.84
CA TYR A 313 -26.25 2.10 -18.32
C TYR A 313 -25.46 1.61 -19.53
N TYR A 314 -24.90 0.40 -19.44
CA TYR A 314 -24.14 -0.24 -20.52
C TYR A 314 -25.01 -0.41 -21.77
N GLN A 315 -26.21 -0.98 -21.62
CA GLN A 315 -27.15 -1.22 -22.71
C GLN A 315 -27.50 0.07 -23.46
N VAL A 316 -27.90 1.13 -22.74
CA VAL A 316 -28.22 2.44 -23.32
C VAL A 316 -27.00 3.07 -23.99
N SER A 317 -25.82 3.01 -23.34
CA SER A 317 -24.58 3.56 -23.90
C SER A 317 -24.18 2.85 -25.19
N GLN A 318 -24.29 1.52 -25.25
CA GLN A 318 -23.93 0.74 -26.45
C GLN A 318 -24.92 0.96 -27.60
N LEU A 319 -26.23 0.99 -27.32
CA LEU A 319 -27.23 1.33 -28.33
C LEU A 319 -27.00 2.74 -28.90
N THR A 320 -26.63 3.69 -28.05
CA THR A 320 -26.25 5.05 -28.47
C THR A 320 -25.01 5.05 -29.37
N GLU A 321 -23.96 4.32 -29.00
CA GLU A 321 -22.73 4.20 -29.80
C GLU A 321 -22.99 3.59 -31.20
N LEU A 322 -23.89 2.60 -31.26
CA LEU A 322 -24.36 1.94 -32.48
C LEU A 322 -25.28 2.80 -33.35
N GLY A 323 -25.72 3.97 -32.86
CA GLY A 323 -26.62 4.88 -33.57
C GLY A 323 -28.12 4.59 -33.38
N GLU A 324 -28.49 3.60 -32.56
CA GLU A 324 -29.87 3.22 -32.24
C GLU A 324 -30.46 4.14 -31.15
N VAL A 325 -30.36 5.45 -31.36
CA VAL A 325 -30.62 6.48 -30.33
C VAL A 325 -32.07 6.43 -29.83
N TYR A 326 -33.05 6.22 -30.71
CA TYR A 326 -34.45 6.16 -30.31
C TYR A 326 -34.75 4.97 -29.38
N THR A 327 -34.19 3.80 -29.70
CA THR A 327 -34.29 2.61 -28.84
C THR A 327 -33.60 2.84 -27.50
N ALA A 328 -32.43 3.48 -27.51
CA ALA A 328 -31.71 3.84 -26.28
C ALA A 328 -32.53 4.80 -25.39
N LEU A 329 -33.16 5.82 -25.99
CA LEU A 329 -33.99 6.80 -25.27
C LEU A 329 -35.30 6.19 -24.75
N ASP A 330 -35.95 5.33 -25.52
CA ASP A 330 -37.16 4.60 -25.09
C ASP A 330 -36.85 3.65 -23.93
N LEU A 331 -35.74 2.91 -24.01
CA LEU A 331 -35.25 2.07 -22.92
C LEU A 331 -34.97 2.88 -21.64
N LEU A 332 -34.31 4.04 -21.80
CA LEU A 332 -34.03 4.95 -20.69
C LEU A 332 -35.30 5.57 -20.12
N GLY A 333 -36.31 5.84 -20.94
CA GLY A 333 -37.62 6.34 -20.50
C GLY A 333 -38.38 5.31 -19.65
N ARG A 334 -38.35 4.03 -20.06
CA ARG A 334 -39.03 2.93 -19.35
C ARG A 334 -38.35 2.55 -18.04
N ASN A 335 -37.02 2.47 -18.04
CA ASN A 335 -36.25 1.94 -16.91
C ASN A 335 -35.44 2.99 -16.16
N GLY A 336 -35.59 4.27 -16.50
CA GLY A 336 -34.76 5.36 -15.96
C GLY A 336 -34.83 5.54 -14.45
N ALA A 337 -35.92 5.07 -13.80
CA ALA A 337 -36.06 5.09 -12.34
C ALA A 337 -35.07 4.16 -11.61
N ALA A 338 -34.47 3.21 -12.32
CA ALA A 338 -33.44 2.33 -11.76
C ALA A 338 -32.04 2.98 -11.72
N LEU A 339 -31.86 4.14 -12.36
CA LEU A 339 -30.62 4.89 -12.40
C LEU A 339 -30.71 6.12 -11.50
N ASP A 340 -29.57 6.55 -10.97
CA ASP A 340 -29.46 7.87 -10.35
C ASP A 340 -29.61 8.99 -11.40
N ASP A 341 -29.99 10.18 -10.94
CA ASP A 341 -30.25 11.32 -11.81
C ASP A 341 -29.01 11.76 -12.60
N GLU A 342 -27.80 11.68 -12.01
CA GLU A 342 -26.56 12.06 -12.69
C GLU A 342 -26.27 11.13 -13.87
N THR A 343 -26.38 9.82 -13.65
CA THR A 343 -26.21 8.79 -14.68
C THR A 343 -27.25 8.95 -15.79
N ARG A 344 -28.53 9.16 -15.42
CA ARG A 344 -29.62 9.36 -16.37
C ARG A 344 -29.39 10.59 -17.25
N VAL A 345 -29.02 11.72 -16.65
CA VAL A 345 -28.70 12.97 -17.38
C VAL A 345 -27.50 12.77 -18.30
N THR A 346 -26.46 12.09 -17.84
CA THR A 346 -25.26 11.79 -18.64
C THR A 346 -25.61 10.98 -19.90
N LEU A 347 -26.46 9.95 -19.76
CA LEU A 347 -26.93 9.16 -20.90
C LEU A 347 -27.79 9.96 -21.87
N LEU A 348 -28.69 10.82 -21.37
CA LEU A 348 -29.51 11.69 -22.22
C LEU A 348 -28.65 12.66 -23.03
N LEU A 349 -27.68 13.33 -22.39
CA LEU A 349 -26.75 14.24 -23.06
C LEU A 349 -25.95 13.51 -24.14
N ALA A 350 -25.44 12.32 -23.85
CA ALA A 350 -24.70 11.49 -24.81
C ALA A 350 -25.58 11.08 -26.00
N ALA A 351 -26.82 10.62 -25.75
CA ALA A 351 -27.77 10.23 -26.77
C ALA A 351 -28.12 11.38 -27.72
N TYR A 352 -28.48 12.55 -27.18
CA TYR A 352 -28.80 13.73 -27.99
C TYR A 352 -27.59 14.26 -28.76
N ALA A 353 -26.40 14.28 -28.15
CA ALA A 353 -25.19 14.71 -28.83
C ALA A 353 -24.81 13.76 -29.97
N ARG A 354 -24.95 12.45 -29.77
CA ARG A 354 -24.67 11.44 -30.80
C ARG A 354 -25.62 11.52 -32.00
N GLN A 355 -26.87 11.93 -31.76
CA GLN A 355 -27.84 12.20 -32.82
C GLN A 355 -27.58 13.51 -33.58
N GLY A 356 -26.70 14.39 -33.08
CA GLY A 356 -26.53 15.74 -33.60
C GLY A 356 -27.68 16.69 -33.23
N ALA A 357 -28.48 16.33 -32.21
CA ALA A 357 -29.63 17.11 -31.77
C ALA A 357 -29.19 18.24 -30.82
N HIS A 358 -28.55 19.28 -31.36
CA HIS A 358 -27.99 20.39 -30.57
C HIS A 358 -29.04 21.12 -29.70
N GLY A 359 -30.27 21.31 -30.20
CA GLY A 359 -31.34 21.98 -29.45
C GLY A 359 -31.71 21.26 -28.13
N PRO A 360 -32.01 19.95 -28.15
CA PRO A 360 -32.17 19.15 -26.93
C PRO A 360 -30.97 19.19 -25.97
N VAL A 361 -29.74 19.10 -26.47
CA VAL A 361 -28.52 19.18 -25.62
C VAL A 361 -28.46 20.53 -24.91
N GLN A 362 -28.62 21.63 -25.63
CA GLN A 362 -28.60 22.98 -25.06
C GLN A 362 -29.73 23.19 -24.06
N ARG A 363 -30.95 22.71 -24.33
CA ARG A 363 -32.07 22.82 -23.38
C ARG A 363 -31.77 22.06 -22.08
N LEU A 364 -31.25 20.84 -22.18
CA LEU A 364 -30.90 20.05 -21.00
C LEU A 364 -29.74 20.68 -20.23
N ALA A 365 -28.72 21.18 -20.91
CA ALA A 365 -27.63 21.93 -20.29
C ALA A 365 -28.15 23.19 -19.57
N SER A 366 -29.00 23.99 -20.22
CA SER A 366 -29.63 25.15 -19.61
C SER A 366 -30.51 24.80 -18.41
N GLN A 367 -31.21 23.67 -18.43
CA GLN A 367 -32.00 23.20 -17.28
C GLN A 367 -31.10 22.87 -16.08
N LEU A 368 -29.95 22.23 -16.32
CA LEU A 368 -28.97 21.93 -15.27
C LEU A 368 -28.30 23.20 -14.72
N LEU A 369 -28.01 24.17 -15.60
CA LEU A 369 -27.41 25.45 -15.24
C LEU A 369 -28.40 26.46 -14.64
N GLY A 370 -29.70 26.27 -14.85
CA GLY A 370 -30.76 27.13 -14.30
C GLY A 370 -30.98 26.98 -12.79
N GLN A 371 -30.39 25.95 -12.19
CA GLN A 371 -30.28 25.80 -10.73
C GLN A 371 -28.94 26.35 -10.24
N LYS A 372 -28.79 26.59 -8.93
CA LYS A 372 -27.49 27.00 -8.35
C LYS A 372 -26.39 26.04 -8.80
N LEU A 373 -25.31 26.58 -9.36
CA LEU A 373 -24.26 25.77 -9.97
C LEU A 373 -23.62 24.84 -8.95
N SER A 374 -23.80 23.54 -9.12
CA SER A 374 -23.26 22.51 -8.24
C SER A 374 -22.03 21.85 -8.85
N LEU A 375 -21.14 21.34 -7.99
CA LEU A 375 -19.95 20.63 -8.45
C LEU A 375 -20.29 19.43 -9.35
N PRO A 376 -21.30 18.59 -9.05
CA PRO A 376 -21.70 17.51 -9.95
C PRO A 376 -22.10 17.99 -11.35
N VAL A 377 -22.86 19.08 -11.46
CA VAL A 377 -23.27 19.64 -12.76
C VAL A 377 -22.06 20.05 -13.59
N ILE A 378 -21.07 20.74 -12.99
CA ILE A 378 -19.82 21.10 -13.68
C ILE A 378 -19.10 19.84 -14.18
N LYS A 379 -19.03 18.78 -13.36
CA LYS A 379 -18.36 17.53 -13.72
C LYS A 379 -19.05 16.82 -14.89
N ILE A 380 -20.37 16.67 -14.83
CA ILE A 380 -21.18 16.01 -15.86
C ILE A 380 -21.06 16.76 -17.20
N LEU A 381 -21.27 18.09 -17.18
CA LEU A 381 -21.18 18.90 -18.39
C LEU A 381 -19.75 18.95 -18.94
N SER A 382 -18.72 19.02 -18.08
CA SER A 382 -17.33 18.96 -18.54
C SER A 382 -17.00 17.60 -19.17
N ALA A 383 -17.40 16.49 -18.55
CA ALA A 383 -17.21 15.14 -19.12
C ALA A 383 -17.93 14.99 -20.47
N GLN A 384 -19.14 15.53 -20.58
CA GLN A 384 -19.90 15.57 -21.83
C GLN A 384 -19.17 16.40 -22.90
N LEU A 385 -18.72 17.62 -22.58
CA LEU A 385 -17.99 18.50 -23.50
C LEU A 385 -16.65 17.94 -23.95
N ILE A 386 -16.03 17.08 -23.14
CA ILE A 386 -14.83 16.34 -23.51
C ILE A 386 -15.19 15.28 -24.57
N ARG A 387 -16.26 14.50 -24.35
CA ARG A 387 -16.69 13.47 -25.31
C ARG A 387 -17.22 14.08 -26.61
N TYR A 388 -18.08 15.08 -26.48
CA TYR A 388 -18.80 15.76 -27.56
C TYR A 388 -18.61 17.28 -27.43
N PRO A 389 -17.59 17.86 -28.07
CA PRO A 389 -17.32 19.30 -28.02
C PRO A 389 -18.53 20.12 -28.54
N ASP A 390 -18.96 21.12 -27.77
CA ASP A 390 -20.01 22.07 -28.12
C ASP A 390 -19.66 23.44 -27.51
N GLN A 391 -19.33 24.40 -28.37
CA GLN A 391 -18.88 25.73 -27.94
C GLN A 391 -19.98 26.50 -27.19
N ILE A 392 -21.25 26.35 -27.58
CA ILE A 392 -22.36 27.09 -26.99
C ILE A 392 -22.59 26.64 -25.55
N VAL A 393 -22.57 25.33 -25.31
CA VAL A 393 -22.72 24.77 -23.96
C VAL A 393 -21.50 25.12 -23.10
N LEU A 394 -20.29 25.12 -23.67
CA LEU A 394 -19.09 25.56 -22.95
C LEU A 394 -19.17 27.03 -22.54
N ASP A 395 -19.64 27.91 -23.43
CA ASP A 395 -19.84 29.33 -23.15
C ASP A 395 -20.81 29.54 -21.99
N GLN A 396 -21.95 28.84 -22.02
CA GLN A 396 -22.96 28.89 -20.96
C GLN A 396 -22.40 28.42 -19.62
N LEU A 397 -21.71 27.27 -19.60
CA LEU A 397 -21.11 26.72 -18.39
C LEU A 397 -20.04 27.65 -17.81
N HIS A 398 -19.16 28.18 -18.65
CA HIS A 398 -18.10 29.10 -18.22
C HIS A 398 -18.66 30.42 -17.67
N ALA A 399 -19.70 30.96 -18.32
CA ALA A 399 -20.38 32.18 -17.84
C ALA A 399 -21.01 31.98 -16.46
N HIS A 400 -21.73 30.86 -16.24
CA HIS A 400 -22.30 30.55 -14.93
C HIS A 400 -21.23 30.32 -13.88
N PHE A 401 -20.15 29.60 -14.23
CA PHE A 401 -19.01 29.39 -13.34
C PHE A 401 -18.39 30.72 -12.86
N ARG A 402 -18.24 31.69 -13.76
CA ARG A 402 -17.74 33.03 -13.43
C ARG A 402 -18.72 33.84 -12.58
N ALA A 403 -20.01 33.78 -12.89
CA ALA A 403 -21.05 34.49 -12.15
C ALA A 403 -21.14 34.04 -10.68
N GLU A 404 -20.98 32.74 -10.43
CA GLU A 404 -21.09 32.14 -9.07
C GLU A 404 -19.82 32.33 -8.21
N HIS A 405 -18.73 32.87 -8.77
CA HIS A 405 -17.47 33.14 -8.05
C HIS A 405 -16.95 31.95 -7.22
N ILE A 406 -16.98 30.74 -7.80
CA ILE A 406 -16.56 29.52 -7.10
C ILE A 406 -15.08 29.64 -6.70
N PRO A 407 -14.75 29.59 -5.38
CA PRO A 407 -13.36 29.72 -4.93
C PRO A 407 -12.55 28.51 -5.36
N PHE A 408 -11.26 28.70 -5.65
CA PHE A 408 -10.36 27.59 -5.93
C PHE A 408 -9.75 27.06 -4.62
N ASN A 409 -10.16 25.87 -4.21
CA ASN A 409 -9.66 25.15 -3.04
C ASN A 409 -9.60 23.64 -3.32
N THR A 410 -9.22 22.84 -2.33
CA THR A 410 -9.08 21.39 -2.48
C THR A 410 -10.37 20.70 -2.93
N ASP A 411 -11.54 21.20 -2.51
CA ASP A 411 -12.85 20.60 -2.81
C ASP A 411 -13.36 20.96 -4.21
N THR A 412 -13.07 22.18 -4.67
CA THR A 412 -13.50 22.69 -5.97
C THR A 412 -12.48 22.47 -7.09
N ALA A 413 -11.23 22.14 -6.73
CA ALA A 413 -10.14 21.93 -7.68
C ALA A 413 -10.55 21.00 -8.81
N GLY A 414 -11.16 19.86 -8.49
CA GLY A 414 -11.56 18.90 -9.52
C GLY A 414 -12.59 19.43 -10.52
N ALA A 415 -13.51 20.30 -10.11
CA ALA A 415 -14.44 20.94 -11.04
C ALA A 415 -13.72 21.95 -11.95
N VAL A 416 -12.80 22.75 -11.40
CA VAL A 416 -12.02 23.73 -12.17
C VAL A 416 -11.10 23.03 -13.18
N PHE A 417 -10.39 21.98 -12.77
CA PHE A 417 -9.56 21.18 -13.68
C PHE A 417 -10.39 20.45 -14.75
N SER A 418 -11.62 20.04 -14.43
CA SER A 418 -12.54 19.46 -15.43
C SER A 418 -12.92 20.46 -16.50
N LEU A 419 -13.27 21.69 -16.09
CA LEU A 419 -13.63 22.77 -17.01
C LEU A 419 -12.42 23.22 -17.84
N LEU A 420 -11.23 23.27 -17.25
CA LEU A 420 -9.97 23.52 -17.96
C LEU A 420 -9.74 22.48 -19.07
N CYS A 421 -9.93 21.19 -18.76
CA CYS A 421 -9.81 20.11 -19.73
C CYS A 421 -10.86 20.22 -20.84
N ALA A 422 -12.11 20.55 -20.50
CA ALA A 422 -13.17 20.77 -21.49
C ALA A 422 -12.84 21.95 -22.43
N ALA A 423 -12.34 23.08 -21.90
CA ALA A 423 -11.89 24.22 -22.70
C ALA A 423 -10.72 23.85 -23.63
N GLY A 424 -9.75 23.08 -23.13
CA GLY A 424 -8.63 22.58 -23.93
C GLY A 424 -9.07 21.68 -25.08
N VAL A 425 -10.01 20.76 -24.83
CA VAL A 425 -10.60 19.87 -25.85
C VAL A 425 -11.38 20.64 -26.91
N ASN A 426 -12.07 21.72 -26.53
CA ASN A 426 -12.82 22.59 -27.45
C ASN A 426 -11.92 23.61 -28.17
N ALA A 427 -10.61 23.60 -27.91
CA ALA A 427 -9.62 24.56 -28.42
C ALA A 427 -9.94 26.03 -28.09
N ASP A 428 -10.65 26.28 -26.99
CA ASP A 428 -10.97 27.63 -26.50
C ASP A 428 -9.85 28.16 -25.61
N TRP A 429 -8.81 28.71 -26.25
CA TRP A 429 -7.61 29.21 -25.57
C TRP A 429 -7.85 30.41 -24.66
N PRO A 430 -8.76 31.36 -24.97
CA PRO A 430 -9.14 32.41 -24.02
C PRO A 430 -9.65 31.85 -22.69
N LYS A 431 -10.65 30.95 -22.72
CA LYS A 431 -11.18 30.33 -21.49
C LYS A 431 -10.15 29.44 -20.80
N PHE A 432 -9.35 28.70 -21.56
CA PHE A 432 -8.26 27.90 -21.00
C PHE A 432 -7.26 28.77 -20.23
N SER A 433 -6.84 29.91 -20.81
CA SER A 433 -5.88 30.82 -20.20
C SER A 433 -6.43 31.47 -18.93
N ASP A 434 -7.71 31.83 -18.94
CA ASP A 434 -8.43 32.41 -17.81
C ASP A 434 -8.53 31.43 -16.62
N LEU A 435 -8.88 30.16 -16.89
CA LEU A 435 -8.90 29.10 -15.87
C LEU A 435 -7.48 28.75 -15.38
N ARG A 436 -6.49 28.73 -16.28
CA ARG A 436 -5.09 28.54 -15.92
C ARG A 436 -4.61 29.63 -14.96
N ALA A 437 -4.95 30.90 -15.22
CA ALA A 437 -4.60 32.03 -14.37
C ALA A 437 -5.21 31.89 -12.96
N LEU A 438 -6.47 31.44 -12.87
CA LEU A 438 -7.13 31.15 -11.59
C LEU A 438 -6.35 30.10 -10.78
N ILE A 439 -5.90 29.01 -11.41
CA ILE A 439 -5.15 27.93 -10.73
C ILE A 439 -3.75 28.41 -10.30
N THR A 440 -3.03 29.12 -11.18
CA THR A 440 -1.68 29.61 -10.87
C THR A 440 -1.67 30.71 -9.81
N GLY A 441 -2.75 31.50 -9.71
CA GLY A 441 -2.90 32.52 -8.66
C GLY A 441 -2.94 31.94 -7.24
N HIS A 442 -3.26 30.66 -7.10
CA HIS A 442 -3.35 29.96 -5.81
C HIS A 442 -2.19 28.97 -5.57
N SER A 443 -1.39 28.65 -6.59
CA SER A 443 -0.26 27.71 -6.48
C SER A 443 0.91 28.08 -7.39
N SER A 444 2.06 28.42 -6.80
CA SER A 444 3.27 28.82 -7.54
C SER A 444 3.94 27.65 -8.27
N SER A 445 3.69 26.40 -7.84
CA SER A 445 4.32 25.20 -8.38
C SER A 445 3.66 24.64 -9.67
N SER A 446 2.51 25.16 -10.09
CA SER A 446 1.68 24.54 -11.13
C SER A 446 1.89 25.08 -12.55
N SER A 447 2.62 26.18 -12.75
CA SER A 447 2.68 26.89 -14.04
C SER A 447 3.33 26.08 -15.18
N ALA A 448 4.48 25.46 -14.91
CA ALA A 448 5.19 24.64 -15.91
C ALA A 448 4.38 23.41 -16.31
N PHE A 449 3.73 22.76 -15.34
CA PHE A 449 2.86 21.62 -15.57
C PHE A 449 1.65 22.00 -16.42
N LEU A 450 0.94 23.08 -16.09
CA LEU A 450 -0.21 23.55 -16.86
C LEU A 450 0.17 23.97 -18.28
N SER A 451 1.40 24.49 -18.49
CA SER A 451 1.93 24.78 -19.82
C SER A 451 2.16 23.51 -20.63
N ALA A 452 2.62 22.43 -20.01
CA ALA A 452 2.74 21.12 -20.66
C ALA A 452 1.37 20.51 -21.03
N VAL A 453 0.37 20.68 -20.15
CA VAL A 453 -1.02 20.27 -20.43
C VAL A 453 -1.62 21.07 -21.60
N GLU A 454 -1.38 22.38 -21.65
CA GLU A 454 -1.78 23.22 -22.79
C GLU A 454 -1.11 22.75 -24.09
N ALA A 455 0.21 22.49 -24.04
CA ALA A 455 0.95 21.98 -25.19
C ALA A 455 0.40 20.63 -25.67
N PHE A 456 -0.05 19.76 -24.76
CA PHE A 456 -0.73 18.51 -25.10
C PHE A 456 -2.02 18.75 -25.89
N PHE A 457 -2.94 19.57 -25.38
CA PHE A 457 -4.20 19.85 -26.09
C PHE A 457 -3.98 20.58 -27.42
N ARG A 458 -2.89 21.34 -27.57
CA ARG A 458 -2.49 21.96 -28.84
C ARG A 458 -1.84 21.00 -29.83
N GLY A 459 -1.59 19.75 -29.46
CA GLY A 459 -0.82 18.80 -30.28
C GLY A 459 0.65 19.19 -30.46
N ARG A 460 1.21 20.01 -29.55
CA ARG A 460 2.60 20.49 -29.54
C ARG A 460 3.50 19.76 -28.55
N SER A 461 2.92 18.90 -27.72
CA SER A 461 3.67 18.08 -26.75
C SER A 461 4.26 16.84 -27.42
N GLY A 462 5.44 16.41 -26.96
CA GLY A 462 5.98 15.09 -27.30
C GLY A 462 5.23 13.93 -26.64
N ALA A 463 4.39 14.21 -25.64
CA ALA A 463 3.53 13.21 -25.02
C ALA A 463 2.33 12.90 -25.92
N THR A 464 2.21 11.65 -26.37
CA THR A 464 1.07 11.19 -27.19
C THR A 464 -0.11 10.71 -26.34
N ARG A 465 0.03 10.65 -25.02
CA ARG A 465 -0.95 10.07 -24.09
C ARG A 465 -1.36 11.07 -23.01
N ILE A 466 -2.67 11.19 -22.77
CA ILE A 466 -3.20 12.02 -21.67
C ILE A 466 -2.82 11.46 -20.29
N THR A 467 -2.62 10.15 -20.18
CA THR A 467 -2.22 9.46 -18.93
C THR A 467 -0.86 9.89 -18.40
N ALA A 468 -0.05 10.59 -19.20
CA ALA A 468 1.18 11.23 -18.71
C ALA A 468 0.89 12.39 -17.75
N PHE A 469 -0.31 13.00 -17.84
CA PHE A 469 -0.69 14.18 -17.05
C PHE A 469 -1.74 13.88 -15.99
N LEU A 470 -2.61 12.87 -16.20
CA LEU A 470 -3.70 12.54 -15.28
C LEU A 470 -3.26 12.27 -13.82
N PRO A 471 -2.11 11.62 -13.53
CA PRO A 471 -1.69 11.40 -12.13
C PRO A 471 -1.46 12.71 -11.35
N ALA A 472 -1.21 13.82 -12.05
CA ALA A 472 -1.00 15.14 -11.47
C ALA A 472 -2.24 16.06 -11.62
N LEU A 473 -3.27 15.66 -12.36
CA LEU A 473 -4.52 16.40 -12.50
C LEU A 473 -5.55 15.86 -11.49
N PRO A 474 -6.03 16.66 -10.53
CA PRO A 474 -7.03 16.21 -9.57
C PRO A 474 -8.44 16.20 -10.19
N VAL A 475 -8.64 15.45 -11.28
CA VAL A 475 -9.92 15.37 -12.00
C VAL A 475 -10.81 14.25 -11.46
N PRO A 476 -12.15 14.44 -11.48
CA PRO A 476 -13.10 13.40 -11.13
C PRO A 476 -13.03 12.17 -12.05
N LEU A 477 -13.52 11.05 -11.54
CA LEU A 477 -13.47 9.76 -12.23
C LEU A 477 -14.13 9.78 -13.63
N GLU A 478 -15.29 10.40 -13.77
CA GLU A 478 -15.99 10.52 -15.06
C GLU A 478 -15.20 11.28 -16.12
N VAL A 479 -14.45 12.30 -15.68
CA VAL A 479 -13.60 13.12 -16.55
C VAL A 479 -12.36 12.34 -16.95
N ASN A 480 -11.77 11.54 -16.05
CA ASN A 480 -10.71 10.59 -16.39
C ASN A 480 -11.16 9.62 -17.49
N TYR A 481 -12.33 8.99 -17.32
CA TYR A 481 -12.90 8.10 -18.33
C TYR A 481 -13.09 8.82 -19.68
N ALA A 482 -13.66 10.03 -19.67
CA ALA A 482 -13.89 10.81 -20.88
C ALA A 482 -12.58 11.19 -21.61
N LEU A 483 -11.56 11.64 -20.87
CA LEU A 483 -10.26 12.02 -21.43
C LEU A 483 -9.53 10.83 -22.03
N ILE A 484 -9.48 9.71 -21.32
CA ILE A 484 -8.83 8.49 -21.81
C ILE A 484 -9.55 7.95 -23.05
N ALA A 485 -10.88 7.93 -23.04
CA ALA A 485 -11.66 7.48 -24.19
C ALA A 485 -11.45 8.35 -25.44
N ARG A 486 -11.28 9.67 -25.27
CA ARG A 486 -11.03 10.60 -26.38
C ARG A 486 -9.60 10.53 -26.91
N TYR A 487 -8.62 10.34 -26.03
CA TYR A 487 -7.20 10.26 -26.37
C TYR A 487 -6.66 8.86 -26.06
N PRO A 488 -7.12 7.82 -26.78
CA PRO A 488 -6.68 6.46 -26.53
C PRO A 488 -5.18 6.31 -26.81
N SER A 489 -4.52 5.42 -26.09
CA SER A 489 -3.11 5.12 -26.35
C SER A 489 -2.97 4.48 -27.73
N PRO A 490 -1.96 4.87 -28.54
CA PRO A 490 -1.65 4.14 -29.76
C PRO A 490 -1.28 2.70 -29.38
N LEU A 491 -1.86 1.74 -30.11
CA LEU A 491 -1.55 0.32 -29.99
C LEU A 491 -0.02 0.13 -30.01
N PRO A 492 0.55 -0.74 -29.16
CA PRO A 492 1.92 -1.16 -29.34
C PRO A 492 2.03 -1.73 -30.76
N GLN A 493 2.83 -1.09 -31.62
CA GLN A 493 3.14 -1.66 -32.93
C GLN A 493 3.75 -3.05 -32.70
N SER A 494 3.05 -4.07 -33.17
CA SER A 494 3.50 -5.45 -33.13
C SER A 494 4.75 -5.61 -33.98
N GLY A 495 5.93 -5.54 -33.35
CA GLY A 495 7.22 -5.95 -33.91
C GLY A 495 7.75 -5.13 -35.09
N PRO A 496 9.06 -5.12 -35.33
CA PRO A 496 9.62 -4.46 -36.50
C PRO A 496 9.14 -5.22 -37.75
N ALA A 497 8.39 -4.53 -38.60
CA ALA A 497 8.28 -4.90 -40.00
C ALA A 497 9.69 -4.84 -40.60
N LEU A 498 10.38 -5.99 -40.59
CA LEU A 498 11.60 -6.21 -41.35
C LEU A 498 11.29 -5.87 -42.80
N SER A 499 11.77 -4.70 -43.18
CA SER A 499 11.65 -4.13 -44.50
C SER A 499 12.25 -5.13 -45.50
N LYS A 500 11.53 -5.36 -46.59
CA LYS A 500 12.03 -6.07 -47.77
C LYS A 500 13.46 -5.59 -48.12
N PRO A 501 14.39 -6.49 -48.47
CA PRO A 501 15.69 -6.07 -48.95
C PRO A 501 15.51 -5.40 -50.32
N ALA A 502 15.94 -4.14 -50.42
CA ALA A 502 16.06 -3.47 -51.69
C ALA A 502 17.10 -4.20 -52.54
N GLN A 503 16.65 -4.72 -53.68
CA GLN A 503 17.52 -5.09 -54.79
C GLN A 503 18.24 -3.83 -55.29
N ALA A 504 19.56 -3.84 -55.23
CA ALA A 504 20.41 -3.02 -56.09
C ALA A 504 21.62 -3.90 -56.47
N GLY A 505 21.78 -4.09 -57.79
CA GLY A 505 22.68 -5.07 -58.39
C GLY A 505 24.18 -4.77 -58.25
N ALA A 506 24.96 -5.79 -58.58
CA ALA A 506 26.38 -5.73 -58.92
C ALA A 506 26.54 -6.10 -60.42
N PRO A 507 27.74 -6.12 -61.05
CA PRO A 507 29.07 -5.62 -60.65
C PRO A 507 29.83 -4.83 -61.77
N ASN A 508 31.03 -4.32 -61.47
CA ASN A 508 32.27 -4.29 -62.30
C ASN A 508 33.23 -3.25 -61.69
N GLY A 509 34.29 -3.61 -60.98
CA GLY A 509 35.62 -3.94 -61.52
C GLY A 509 36.70 -3.18 -60.71
N PRO A 510 37.97 -3.62 -60.67
CA PRO A 510 38.80 -3.51 -59.46
C PRO A 510 39.95 -2.48 -59.55
N SER A 511 40.37 -1.95 -58.39
CA SER A 511 41.73 -1.45 -58.19
C SER A 511 42.09 -1.40 -56.69
N SER A 512 42.94 -2.34 -56.26
CA SER A 512 43.90 -2.16 -55.16
C SER A 512 44.98 -1.13 -55.60
N PRO A 513 45.89 -0.60 -54.74
CA PRO A 513 46.37 -1.23 -53.50
C PRO A 513 46.83 -0.32 -52.31
N THR A 514 47.05 -1.01 -51.17
CA THR A 514 48.10 -0.80 -50.14
C THR A 514 48.13 0.41 -49.19
N VAL A 515 48.80 0.13 -48.06
CA VAL A 515 49.39 0.98 -47.00
C VAL A 515 48.47 1.16 -45.77
N GLU A 516 48.90 1.05 -44.52
CA GLU A 516 50.00 0.39 -43.79
C GLU A 516 49.67 0.59 -42.29
N VAL A 517 50.01 -0.43 -41.51
CA VAL A 517 50.07 -0.55 -40.04
C VAL A 517 50.55 0.72 -39.29
N ARG A 518 49.89 1.09 -38.18
CA ARG A 518 50.55 1.33 -36.86
C ARG A 518 49.58 1.61 -35.70
N LEU A 519 49.65 0.74 -34.70
CA LEU A 519 49.27 1.01 -33.30
C LEU A 519 50.34 1.91 -32.63
N PRO A 520 49.97 2.62 -31.56
CA PRO A 520 50.87 2.68 -30.41
C PRO A 520 50.21 2.31 -29.09
N GLN A 521 50.96 1.54 -28.31
CA GLN A 521 50.71 1.21 -26.91
C GLN A 521 51.02 2.39 -25.98
N LYS A 522 50.31 2.33 -24.85
CA LYS A 522 50.49 2.97 -23.54
C LYS A 522 51.92 3.38 -23.15
N SER A 523 51.97 4.50 -22.44
CA SER A 523 52.74 4.67 -21.20
C SER A 523 51.78 5.06 -20.08
#